data_AF-A0A524M9Z6-F1
#
_entry.id   AF-A0A524M9Z6-F1
#
_cell.length_a   1.000
_cell.length_b   1.000
_cell.length_c   1.000
_cell.angle_alpha   90.00
_cell.angle_beta   90.00
_cell.angle_gamma   90.00
#
_symmetry.space_group_name_H-M   'P 1'
#
loop_
_entity.id
_entity.type
_entity.pdbx_description
1 polymer ?
#
loop_
_entity_poly.entity_id
_entity_poly.type
_entity_poly.pdbx_seq_one_letter_code
_entity_poly.pdbx_strand_id
1 'polypeptide(L)'
;MVHELTNLLTLVVAAKRDLKRVYYTQKGNQAKLDAKELVASVIGVQRLLEELIDLKRKRRAAKQVLEDRKAELTLRRWSTGLTQRVKSYIDKSKKLEPHHLTKYQQVLLDYFNGMGQELAKWIEDIHTVVEIPKIPKDS
;
A
#
# COMPACT_ATOMS: atom_id res chain seq x y z
N MET A 1 16.35 2.00 -3.17
CA MET A 1 15.19 2.07 -2.24
C MET A 1 14.18 3.19 -2.53
N VAL A 2 14.58 4.46 -2.67
CA VAL A 2 13.61 5.55 -2.98
C VAL A 2 12.93 5.33 -4.33
N HIS A 3 13.67 4.78 -5.30
CA HIS A 3 13.13 4.41 -6.61
C HIS A 3 12.03 3.36 -6.49
N GLU A 4 12.23 2.30 -5.71
CA GLU A 4 11.29 1.20 -5.52
C GLU A 4 10.03 1.65 -4.78
N LEU A 5 10.17 2.49 -3.76
CA LEU A 5 9.04 3.13 -3.08
C LEU A 5 8.22 3.99 -4.05
N THR A 6 8.91 4.78 -4.89
CA THR A 6 8.27 5.64 -5.88
C THR A 6 7.55 4.81 -6.95
N ASN A 7 8.18 3.73 -7.44
CA ASN A 7 7.58 2.83 -8.40
C ASN A 7 6.30 2.19 -7.83
N LEU A 8 6.35 1.69 -6.58
CA LEU A 8 5.17 1.13 -5.92
C LEU A 8 4.08 2.20 -5.73
N LEU A 9 4.44 3.42 -5.34
CA LEU A 9 3.50 4.54 -5.22
C LEU A 9 2.80 4.82 -6.56
N THR A 10 3.53 4.84 -7.68
CA THR A 10 2.93 5.00 -9.01
C THR A 10 1.91 3.90 -9.31
N LEU A 11 2.23 2.65 -8.99
CA LEU A 11 1.30 1.53 -9.17
C LEU A 11 0.06 1.64 -8.27
N VAL A 12 0.22 2.07 -7.02
CA VAL A 12 -0.87 2.30 -6.06
C VAL A 12 -1.79 3.44 -6.54
N VAL A 13 -1.22 4.53 -7.06
CA VAL A 13 -2.00 5.65 -7.62
C VAL A 13 -2.81 5.21 -8.85
N ALA A 14 -2.21 4.39 -9.73
CA ALA A 14 -2.91 3.81 -10.86
C ALA A 14 -4.05 2.89 -10.40
N ALA A 15 -3.78 1.99 -9.46
CA ALA A 15 -4.78 1.10 -8.87
C ALA A 15 -5.93 1.89 -8.23
N LYS A 16 -5.64 2.95 -7.47
CA LYS A 16 -6.65 3.85 -6.90
C LYS A 16 -7.58 4.42 -7.96
N ARG A 17 -7.03 4.91 -9.08
CA ARG A 17 -7.82 5.48 -10.18
C ARG A 17 -8.75 4.42 -10.78
N ASP A 18 -8.24 3.21 -11.00
CA ASP A 18 -9.01 2.15 -11.62
C ASP A 18 -10.10 1.62 -10.68
N LEU A 19 -9.81 1.47 -9.39
CA LEU A 19 -10.79 1.08 -8.37
C LEU A 19 -11.87 2.14 -8.16
N LYS A 20 -11.52 3.44 -8.24
CA LYS A 20 -12.52 4.52 -8.26
C LYS A 20 -13.48 4.39 -9.44
N ARG A 21 -12.97 4.06 -10.63
CA ARG A 21 -13.84 3.81 -11.80
C ARG A 21 -14.80 2.65 -11.56
N VAL A 22 -14.34 1.56 -10.93
CA VAL A 22 -15.22 0.45 -10.54
C VAL A 22 -16.29 0.95 -9.56
N TYR A 23 -15.92 1.65 -8.49
CA TYR A 23 -16.86 2.20 -7.52
C TYR A 23 -17.96 3.07 -8.16
N TYR A 24 -17.61 3.97 -9.08
CA TYR A 24 -18.57 4.84 -9.74
C TYR A 24 -19.46 4.14 -10.80
N THR A 25 -19.10 2.93 -11.21
CA THR A 25 -19.85 2.16 -12.23
C THR A 25 -20.73 1.05 -11.63
N GLN A 26 -20.55 0.73 -10.35
CA GLN A 26 -21.39 -0.24 -9.65
C GLN A 26 -22.80 0.32 -9.37
N LYS A 27 -23.82 -0.45 -9.77
CA LYS A 27 -25.25 -0.08 -9.59
C LYS A 27 -25.89 -0.66 -8.33
N GLY A 28 -25.30 -1.71 -7.73
CA GLY A 28 -25.81 -2.33 -6.51
C GLY A 28 -25.23 -1.71 -5.23
N ASN A 29 -26.07 -1.48 -4.21
CA ASN A 29 -25.66 -0.86 -2.95
C ASN A 29 -24.54 -1.65 -2.24
N GLN A 30 -24.63 -2.98 -2.19
CA GLN A 30 -23.60 -3.81 -1.55
C GLN A 30 -22.27 -3.76 -2.31
N ALA A 31 -22.29 -4.00 -3.62
CA ALA A 31 -21.09 -3.95 -4.45
C ALA A 31 -20.42 -2.55 -4.43
N LYS A 32 -21.21 -1.50 -4.23
CA LYS A 32 -20.72 -0.13 -4.08
C LYS A 32 -20.04 0.11 -2.72
N LEU A 33 -20.56 -0.47 -1.63
CA LEU A 33 -19.90 -0.43 -0.32
C LEU A 33 -18.56 -1.17 -0.35
N ASP A 34 -18.53 -2.38 -0.89
CA ASP A 34 -17.33 -3.21 -1.04
C ASP A 34 -16.25 -2.48 -1.87
N ALA A 35 -16.65 -1.84 -2.97
CA ALA A 35 -15.75 -1.04 -3.80
C ALA A 35 -15.28 0.25 -3.11
N LYS A 36 -16.12 0.88 -2.26
CA LYS A 36 -15.74 2.05 -1.47
C LYS A 36 -14.65 1.69 -0.47
N GLU A 37 -14.77 0.55 0.19
CA GLU A 37 -13.77 0.04 1.14
C GLU A 37 -12.42 -0.17 0.46
N LEU A 38 -12.40 -0.83 -0.71
CA LEU A 38 -11.19 -0.96 -1.51
C LEU A 38 -10.54 0.38 -1.86
N VAL A 39 -11.35 1.38 -2.24
CA VAL A 39 -10.87 2.73 -2.54
C VAL A 39 -10.30 3.40 -1.28
N ALA A 40 -10.89 3.18 -0.11
CA ALA A 40 -10.37 3.71 1.14
C ALA A 40 -9.02 3.08 1.51
N SER A 41 -8.90 1.75 1.43
CA SER A 41 -7.65 1.04 1.75
C SER A 41 -6.50 1.44 0.83
N VAL A 42 -6.73 1.56 -0.48
CA VAL A 42 -5.67 1.99 -1.42
C VAL A 42 -5.25 3.44 -1.19
N ILE A 43 -6.16 4.32 -0.74
CA ILE A 43 -5.80 5.69 -0.33
C ILE A 43 -4.94 5.67 0.94
N GLY A 44 -5.27 4.82 1.91
CA GLY A 44 -4.46 4.64 3.12
C GLY A 44 -3.02 4.22 2.79
N VAL A 45 -2.86 3.20 1.95
CA VAL A 45 -1.56 2.73 1.46
C VAL A 45 -0.79 3.84 0.73
N GLN A 46 -1.46 4.61 -0.13
CA GLN A 46 -0.82 5.72 -0.83
C GLN A 46 -0.22 6.74 0.16
N ARG A 47 -0.97 7.14 1.18
CA ARG A 47 -0.52 8.12 2.19
C ARG A 47 0.68 7.60 2.97
N LEU A 48 0.66 6.34 3.38
CA LEU A 48 1.80 5.72 4.09
C LEU A 48 3.05 5.64 3.20
N LEU A 49 2.90 5.36 1.90
CA LEU A 49 4.03 5.41 0.96
C LEU A 49 4.60 6.82 0.79
N GLU A 50 3.73 7.83 0.67
CA GLU A 50 4.15 9.23 0.59
C GLU A 50 4.94 9.65 1.84
N GLU A 51 4.42 9.31 3.03
CA GLU A 51 5.08 9.56 4.31
C GLU A 51 6.42 8.82 4.42
N LEU A 52 6.47 7.53 4.08
CA LEU A 52 7.69 6.74 4.15
C LEU A 52 8.77 7.27 3.18
N ILE A 53 8.39 7.70 1.98
CA ILE A 53 9.30 8.35 1.02
C ILE A 53 9.87 9.64 1.62
N ASP A 54 9.04 10.46 2.24
CA ASP A 54 9.46 11.70 2.89
C ASP A 54 10.44 11.42 4.05
N LEU A 55 10.10 10.48 4.94
CA LEU A 55 10.99 10.02 6.02
C LEU A 55 12.31 9.49 5.47
N LYS A 56 12.29 8.70 4.40
CA LYS A 56 13.49 8.15 3.78
C LYS A 56 14.41 9.22 3.19
N ARG A 57 13.85 10.35 2.74
CA ARG A 57 14.58 11.51 2.23
C ARG A 57 15.15 12.36 3.38
N LYS A 58 14.39 12.56 4.46
CA LYS A 58 14.75 13.46 5.57
C LYS A 58 15.62 12.80 6.65
N ARG A 59 15.48 11.49 6.86
CA ARG A 59 16.11 10.79 7.99
C ARG A 59 17.12 9.75 7.50
N ARG A 60 18.38 9.88 7.96
CA ARG A 60 19.43 8.89 7.64
C ARG A 60 19.12 7.51 8.24
N ALA A 61 18.58 7.48 9.47
CA ALA A 61 18.17 6.25 10.16
C ALA A 61 17.16 5.41 9.36
N ALA A 62 16.30 6.05 8.57
CA ALA A 62 15.34 5.36 7.71
C ALA A 62 15.98 4.47 6.64
N LYS A 63 17.24 4.72 6.26
CA LYS A 63 17.97 3.80 5.37
C LYS A 63 18.19 2.46 6.07
N GLN A 64 18.78 2.51 7.26
CA GLN A 64 19.16 1.32 8.01
C GLN A 64 17.93 0.48 8.40
N VAL A 65 16.89 1.12 8.95
CA VAL A 65 15.66 0.43 9.34
C VAL A 65 15.05 -0.33 8.16
N LEU A 66 14.95 0.30 6.98
CA LEU A 66 14.35 -0.36 5.82
C LEU A 66 15.25 -1.46 5.22
N GLU A 67 16.57 -1.33 5.32
CA GLU A 67 17.50 -2.40 4.94
C GLU A 67 17.35 -3.61 5.87
N ASP A 68 17.29 -3.39 7.19
CA ASP A 68 17.10 -4.44 8.20
C ASP A 68 15.76 -5.16 8.02
N ARG A 69 14.70 -4.43 7.64
CA ARG A 69 13.38 -4.99 7.30
C ARG A 69 13.33 -5.66 5.93
N LYS A 70 14.43 -5.66 5.16
CA LYS A 70 14.50 -6.19 3.78
C LYS A 70 13.42 -5.57 2.88
N ALA A 71 13.13 -4.27 3.09
CA ALA A 71 12.01 -3.57 2.47
C ALA A 71 12.03 -3.67 0.95
N GLU A 72 13.21 -3.64 0.33
CA GLU A 72 13.34 -3.75 -1.13
C GLU A 72 12.71 -5.04 -1.69
N LEU A 73 12.93 -6.20 -1.05
CA LEU A 73 12.35 -7.46 -1.50
C LEU A 73 10.82 -7.42 -1.37
N THR A 74 10.33 -6.88 -0.26
CA THR A 74 8.90 -6.73 0.00
C THR A 74 8.24 -5.80 -1.00
N LEU A 75 8.84 -4.64 -1.30
CA LEU A 75 8.37 -3.68 -2.30
C LEU A 75 8.28 -4.30 -3.70
N ARG A 76 9.29 -5.09 -4.10
CA ARG A 76 9.28 -5.81 -5.39
C ARG A 76 8.14 -6.82 -5.46
N ARG A 77 7.97 -7.65 -4.42
CA ARG A 77 6.85 -8.61 -4.34
C ARG A 77 5.51 -7.91 -4.40
N TRP A 78 5.38 -6.78 -3.70
CA TRP A 78 4.16 -6.00 -3.72
C TRP A 78 3.85 -5.40 -5.10
N SER A 79 4.86 -4.88 -5.78
CA SER A 79 4.72 -4.29 -7.11
C SER A 79 4.24 -5.34 -8.12
N THR A 80 4.84 -6.52 -8.13
CA THR A 80 4.43 -7.63 -9.01
C THR A 80 3.01 -8.11 -8.69
N GLY A 81 2.69 -8.32 -7.41
CA GLY A 81 1.38 -8.83 -7.01
C GLY A 81 0.24 -7.82 -7.21
N LEU A 82 0.52 -6.51 -7.05
CA LEU A 82 -0.50 -5.47 -7.10
C LEU A 82 -1.14 -5.39 -8.49
N THR A 83 -0.32 -5.30 -9.54
CA THR A 83 -0.81 -5.17 -10.92
C THR A 83 -1.68 -6.35 -11.31
N GLN A 84 -1.25 -7.57 -10.97
CA GLN A 84 -2.01 -8.78 -11.30
C GLN A 84 -3.35 -8.83 -10.56
N ARG A 85 -3.37 -8.52 -9.26
CA ARG A 85 -4.58 -8.59 -8.42
C ARG A 85 -5.61 -7.54 -8.81
N VAL A 86 -5.17 -6.30 -9.05
CA VAL A 86 -6.05 -5.20 -9.48
C VAL A 86 -6.65 -5.51 -10.85
N LYS A 87 -5.83 -5.94 -11.82
CA LYS A 87 -6.32 -6.34 -13.14
C LYS A 87 -7.33 -7.48 -13.03
N SER A 88 -7.02 -8.52 -12.26
CA SER A 88 -7.93 -9.64 -12.04
C SER A 88 -9.26 -9.18 -11.46
N TYR A 89 -9.25 -8.31 -10.44
CA TYR A 89 -10.48 -7.80 -9.85
C TYR A 89 -11.33 -7.01 -10.86
N ILE A 90 -10.71 -6.10 -11.63
CA ILE A 90 -11.41 -5.31 -12.66
C ILE A 90 -12.00 -6.20 -13.76
N ASP A 91 -11.26 -7.22 -14.20
CA ASP A 91 -11.75 -8.14 -15.23
C ASP A 91 -12.93 -8.98 -14.73
N LYS A 92 -12.90 -9.37 -13.44
CA LYS A 92 -14.01 -10.08 -12.80
C LYS A 92 -15.20 -9.17 -12.50
N SER A 93 -14.99 -7.92 -12.14
CA SER A 93 -16.08 -6.96 -11.84
C SER A 93 -16.96 -6.65 -13.06
N LYS A 94 -16.46 -6.90 -14.27
CA LYS A 94 -17.21 -6.76 -15.53
C LYS A 94 -18.00 -8.01 -15.92
N LYS A 95 -17.67 -9.17 -15.36
CA LYS A 95 -18.14 -10.49 -15.82
C LYS A 95 -18.95 -11.25 -14.79
N LEU A 96 -18.74 -10.98 -13.50
CA LEU A 96 -19.34 -11.74 -12.41
C LEU A 96 -20.49 -10.99 -11.75
N GLU A 97 -21.48 -11.77 -11.29
CA GLU A 97 -22.50 -11.30 -10.37
C GLU A 97 -21.90 -10.82 -9.04
N PRO A 98 -22.53 -9.85 -8.36
CA PRO A 98 -21.98 -9.22 -7.14
C PRO A 98 -21.52 -10.19 -6.05
N HIS A 99 -22.29 -11.26 -5.79
CA HIS A 99 -21.97 -12.22 -4.72
C HIS A 99 -20.69 -13.05 -5.00
N HIS A 100 -20.33 -13.24 -6.28
CA HIS A 100 -19.07 -13.88 -6.65
C HIS A 100 -17.90 -12.90 -6.66
N LEU A 101 -18.18 -11.60 -6.81
CA LEU A 101 -17.17 -10.55 -6.83
C LEU A 101 -16.58 -10.30 -5.43
N THR A 102 -17.37 -10.45 -4.37
CA THR A 102 -16.95 -10.25 -2.97
C THR A 102 -15.69 -11.04 -2.61
N LYS A 103 -15.53 -12.29 -3.07
CA LYS A 103 -14.30 -13.06 -2.83
C LYS A 103 -13.06 -12.40 -3.42
N TYR A 104 -13.17 -11.84 -4.63
CA TYR A 104 -12.04 -11.17 -5.29
C TYR A 104 -11.77 -9.80 -4.67
N GLN A 105 -12.82 -9.10 -4.22
CA GLN A 105 -12.70 -7.87 -3.47
C GLN A 105 -11.96 -8.14 -2.15
N GLN A 106 -12.37 -9.13 -1.36
CA GLN A 106 -11.71 -9.47 -0.09
C GLN A 106 -10.22 -9.78 -0.27
N VAL A 107 -9.87 -10.61 -1.26
CA VAL A 107 -8.45 -10.93 -1.55
C VAL A 107 -7.64 -9.67 -1.88
N LEU A 108 -8.22 -8.70 -2.59
CA LEU A 108 -7.54 -7.45 -2.90
C LEU A 108 -7.49 -6.51 -1.69
N LEU A 109 -8.54 -6.51 -0.86
CA LEU A 109 -8.61 -5.74 0.37
C LEU A 109 -7.56 -6.22 1.38
N ASP A 110 -7.47 -7.51 1.62
CA ASP A 110 -6.46 -8.14 2.49
C ASP A 110 -5.04 -7.80 2.02
N TYR A 111 -4.84 -7.74 0.70
CA TYR A 111 -3.56 -7.36 0.12
C TYR A 111 -3.18 -5.90 0.41
N PHE A 112 -4.14 -4.96 0.28
CA PHE A 112 -3.89 -3.57 0.66
C PHE A 112 -3.73 -3.39 2.16
N ASN A 113 -4.52 -4.10 2.97
CA ASN A 113 -4.44 -4.03 4.43
C ASN A 113 -3.10 -4.56 4.93
N GLY A 114 -2.62 -5.70 4.41
CA GLY A 114 -1.30 -6.23 4.74
C GLY A 114 -0.17 -5.28 4.33
N MET A 115 -0.29 -4.63 3.17
CA MET A 115 0.66 -3.58 2.76
C MET A 115 0.62 -2.39 3.73
N GLY A 116 -0.57 -1.92 4.09
CA GLY A 116 -0.74 -0.79 5.01
C GLY A 116 -0.16 -1.06 6.40
N GLN A 117 -0.40 -2.26 6.95
CA GLN A 117 0.14 -2.67 8.25
C GLN A 117 1.67 -2.68 8.26
N GLU A 118 2.29 -3.28 7.25
CA GLU A 118 3.76 -3.32 7.15
C GLU A 118 4.37 -1.93 6.95
N LEU A 119 3.76 -1.08 6.10
CA LEU A 119 4.23 0.29 5.91
C LEU A 119 4.14 1.11 7.20
N ALA A 120 3.03 1.01 7.93
CA ALA A 120 2.84 1.69 9.21
C ALA A 120 3.90 1.24 10.23
N LYS A 121 4.18 -0.07 10.31
CA LYS A 121 5.23 -0.61 11.16
C LYS A 121 6.61 -0.07 10.82
N TRP A 122 6.96 0.01 9.53
CA TRP A 122 8.25 0.57 9.12
C TRP A 122 8.36 2.05 9.47
N ILE A 123 7.28 2.82 9.34
CA ILE A 123 7.23 4.23 9.76
C ILE A 123 7.44 4.35 11.27
N GLU A 124 6.73 3.55 12.06
CA GLU A 124 6.87 3.51 13.52
C GLU A 124 8.31 3.19 13.94
N ASP A 125 8.90 2.12 13.39
CA ASP A 125 10.30 1.74 13.64
C ASP A 125 11.27 2.90 13.36
N ILE A 126 11.05 3.64 12.26
CA ILE A 126 11.88 4.80 11.90
C ILE A 126 11.75 5.90 12.95
N HIS A 127 10.53 6.19 13.41
CA HIS A 127 10.30 7.18 14.46
C HIS A 127 10.97 6.78 15.77
N THR A 128 10.79 5.54 16.22
CA THR A 128 11.42 5.02 17.44
C THR A 128 12.93 5.16 17.39
N VAL A 129 13.58 4.80 16.27
CA VAL A 129 15.04 4.92 16.15
C VAL A 129 15.53 6.37 16.13
N VAL A 130 14.72 7.30 15.59
CA VAL A 130 15.06 8.73 15.57
C VAL A 130 14.96 9.37 16.96
N GLU A 131 14.08 8.88 17.81
CA GLU A 131 13.84 9.41 19.17
C GLU A 131 14.86 8.94 20.21
N ILE A 132 15.64 7.89 19.92
CA ILE A 132 16.69 7.42 20.83
C ILE A 132 17.76 8.52 20.98
N PRO A 133 18.01 9.04 22.20
CA PRO A 133 19.03 10.05 22.43
C PRO A 133 20.40 9.51 22.02
N LYS A 134 21.16 10.28 21.23
CA LYS A 134 22.55 9.93 20.94
C LYS A 134 23.36 10.13 22.22
N ILE A 135 23.89 9.05 22.77
CA ILE A 135 24.90 9.12 23.84
C ILE A 135 26.07 9.97 23.30
N PRO A 136 26.44 11.08 23.97
CA PRO A 136 27.60 11.87 23.55
C PRO A 136 28.82 10.97 23.48
N LYS A 137 29.62 11.12 22.42
CA LYS A 137 30.95 10.51 22.41
C LYS A 137 31.80 11.34 23.35
N ASP A 138 32.20 10.76 24.47
CA ASP A 138 33.19 11.36 25.36
C ASP A 138 34.40 11.79 24.52
N SER A 139 34.72 13.08 24.61
CA SER A 139 35.86 13.73 23.97
C SER A 139 36.98 13.89 24.99
#